data_AF-A0A4Q8K2X8-F1
#
_entry.id   AF-A0A4Q8K2X8-F1
#
_cell.length_a   1.000
_cell.length_b   1.000
_cell.length_c   1.000
_cell.angle_alpha   90.00
_cell.angle_beta   90.00
_cell.angle_gamma   90.00
#
_symmetry.space_group_name_H-M   'P 1'
#
loop_
_entity.id
_entity.type
_entity.pdbx_description
1 polymer ?
#
loop_
_entity_poly.entity_id
_entity_poly.type
_entity_poly.pdbx_seq_one_letter_code
_entity_poly.pdbx_strand_id
1 'polypeptide(L)'
;MKFVFFSSIVILGFGLVISDNDCSRMRRGTCFSGLETYFNQPSDLFKTADELTEICPIFINALQCLENFLNECPEEDFLNRTFEERYGKGVSVIHELCTEGSDLRNNYLKTSPCLKPHAGELRDCNPSFQDYEDLFGVDVNLIQETEDIFTFQCMTEIKSSGCIVKTSANHCGIAAATVAFRGVIAFHQRPHTRYCFEM
;
A
#
# COMPACT_ATOMS: atom_id res chain seq x y z
N MET A 1 58.92 41.39 -34.14
CA MET A 1 58.38 40.13 -33.56
C MET A 1 57.88 40.41 -32.15
N LYS A 2 56.55 40.33 -31.95
CA LYS A 2 55.85 40.12 -30.66
C LYS A 2 54.36 39.98 -31.00
N PHE A 3 53.89 38.73 -31.11
CA PHE A 3 52.48 38.40 -31.26
C PHE A 3 51.86 38.36 -29.86
N VAL A 4 50.86 39.21 -29.60
CA VAL A 4 50.04 39.19 -28.38
C VAL A 4 48.79 38.38 -28.72
N PHE A 5 48.73 37.14 -28.26
CA PHE A 5 47.52 36.33 -28.33
C PHE A 5 46.59 36.71 -27.18
N PHE A 6 45.41 37.22 -27.53
CA PHE A 6 44.28 37.41 -26.61
C PHE A 6 43.84 36.05 -26.06
N SER A 7 44.07 35.83 -24.77
CA SER A 7 43.48 34.70 -24.04
C SER A 7 42.18 35.18 -23.41
N SER A 8 41.06 34.90 -24.09
CA SER A 8 39.72 35.04 -23.53
C SER A 8 39.11 33.65 -23.44
N ILE A 9 39.40 32.96 -22.34
CA ILE A 9 38.69 31.72 -21.98
C ILE A 9 37.31 32.16 -21.48
N VAL A 10 36.32 32.13 -22.37
CA VAL A 10 34.91 32.17 -21.99
C VAL A 10 34.60 30.80 -21.37
N ILE A 11 34.65 30.72 -20.05
CA ILE A 11 34.11 29.59 -19.31
C ILE A 11 32.59 29.71 -19.42
N LEU A 12 32.03 29.09 -20.46
CA LEU A 12 30.62 28.74 -20.51
C LEU A 12 30.37 27.81 -19.32
N GLY A 13 29.92 28.38 -18.22
CA GLY A 13 29.38 27.65 -17.09
C GLY A 13 28.16 26.87 -17.55
N PHE A 14 28.40 25.66 -18.07
CA PHE A 14 27.43 24.58 -17.95
C PHE A 14 27.32 24.29 -16.47
N GLY A 15 26.40 25.02 -15.82
CA GLY A 15 25.85 24.57 -14.55
C GLY A 15 25.24 23.21 -14.80
N LEU A 16 25.97 22.15 -14.47
CA LEU A 16 25.36 20.87 -14.18
C LEU A 16 24.40 21.15 -13.02
N VAL A 17 23.13 21.38 -13.34
CA VAL A 17 22.06 21.20 -12.38
C VAL A 17 22.05 19.71 -12.10
N ILE A 18 22.87 19.28 -11.16
CA ILE A 18 22.74 17.95 -10.58
C ILE A 18 21.44 18.06 -9.77
N SER A 19 20.32 17.62 -10.34
CA SER A 19 19.14 17.35 -9.55
C SER A 19 19.51 16.20 -8.64
N ASP A 20 19.89 16.51 -7.40
CA ASP A 20 20.08 15.53 -6.35
C ASP A 20 18.68 15.01 -5.98
N ASN A 21 18.17 14.08 -6.80
CA ASN A 21 16.91 13.42 -6.55
C ASN A 21 17.15 12.50 -5.33
N ASP A 22 16.84 13.00 -4.14
CA ASP A 22 16.89 12.20 -2.92
C ASP A 22 16.00 10.95 -3.10
N CYS A 23 16.59 9.77 -3.16
CA CYS A 23 15.87 8.49 -3.29
C CYS A 23 15.83 7.73 -1.96
N SER A 24 15.95 8.45 -0.84
CA SER A 24 15.91 7.85 0.48
C SER A 24 14.53 7.28 0.84
N ARG A 25 14.54 6.25 1.70
CA ARG A 25 13.34 5.68 2.33
C ARG A 25 12.52 6.74 3.07
N MET A 26 13.19 7.77 3.61
CA MET A 26 12.56 8.87 4.31
C MET A 26 11.70 9.70 3.38
N ARG A 27 12.22 10.09 2.20
CA ARG A 27 11.45 10.82 1.19
C ARG A 27 10.25 10.00 0.71
N ARG A 28 10.41 8.71 0.43
CA ARG A 28 9.27 7.83 0.10
C ARG A 28 8.21 7.84 1.20
N GLY A 29 8.63 7.80 2.46
CA GLY A 29 7.74 7.87 3.62
C GLY A 29 6.87 9.13 3.66
N THR A 30 7.37 10.27 3.15
CA THR A 30 6.59 11.51 3.12
C THR A 30 5.35 11.45 2.23
N CYS A 31 5.29 10.55 1.25
CA CYS A 31 4.08 10.37 0.43
C CYS A 31 2.88 9.92 1.25
N PHE A 32 3.10 9.23 2.37
CA PHE A 32 2.04 8.78 3.26
C PHE A 32 1.87 9.69 4.48
N SER A 33 2.67 10.77 4.57
CA SER A 33 2.54 11.75 5.65
C SER A 33 1.14 12.37 5.63
N GLY A 34 0.47 12.37 6.79
CA GLY A 34 -0.90 12.84 6.93
C GLY A 34 -1.96 11.73 6.92
N LEU A 35 -1.68 10.55 6.35
CA LEU A 35 -2.61 9.41 6.48
C LEU A 35 -2.67 8.88 7.92
N GLU A 36 -1.57 8.96 8.66
CA GLU A 36 -1.47 8.52 10.05
C GLU A 36 -2.53 9.16 10.95
N THR A 37 -2.86 10.43 10.73
CA THR A 37 -3.88 11.15 11.50
C THR A 37 -5.28 10.55 11.36
N TYR A 38 -5.54 9.84 10.26
CA TYR A 38 -6.86 9.28 9.94
C TYR A 38 -6.98 7.79 10.26
N PHE A 39 -5.91 7.11 10.66
CA PHE A 39 -5.87 5.66 10.89
C PHE A 39 -5.20 5.30 12.22
N ASN A 40 -5.66 5.92 13.31
CA ASN A 40 -5.11 5.70 14.65
C ASN A 40 -5.83 4.58 15.41
N GLN A 41 -7.09 4.32 15.08
CA GLN A 41 -7.90 3.29 15.68
C GLN A 41 -8.45 2.32 14.64
N PRO A 42 -8.76 1.06 15.01
CA PRO A 42 -9.31 0.09 14.07
C PRO A 42 -10.60 0.56 13.40
N SER A 43 -11.45 1.26 14.16
CA SER A 43 -12.72 1.81 13.70
C SER A 43 -12.56 2.90 12.66
N ASP A 44 -11.36 3.47 12.53
CA ASP A 44 -11.06 4.48 11.54
C ASP A 44 -11.06 3.95 10.11
N LEU A 45 -10.98 2.62 9.92
CA LEU A 45 -11.15 2.00 8.61
C LEU A 45 -12.60 2.11 8.08
N PHE A 46 -13.55 2.43 8.96
CA PHE A 46 -14.99 2.51 8.67
C PHE A 46 -15.46 3.96 8.72
N LYS A 47 -15.28 4.63 7.59
CA LYS A 47 -15.65 6.03 7.34
C LYS A 47 -17.08 6.14 6.82
N THR A 48 -17.70 7.25 7.16
CA THR A 48 -18.95 7.76 6.60
C THR A 48 -18.71 8.42 5.24
N ALA A 49 -19.78 8.83 4.56
CA ALA A 49 -19.66 9.52 3.27
C ALA A 49 -18.86 10.82 3.39
N ASP A 50 -19.12 11.61 4.44
CA ASP A 50 -18.45 12.90 4.67
C ASP A 50 -16.97 12.70 5.01
N GLU A 51 -16.65 11.73 5.87
CA GLU A 51 -15.27 11.36 6.20
C GLU A 51 -14.52 10.83 4.96
N LEU A 52 -15.20 10.09 4.07
CA LEU A 52 -14.60 9.66 2.80
C LEU A 52 -14.28 10.86 1.90
N THR A 53 -15.17 11.87 1.84
CA THR A 53 -14.93 13.09 1.05
C THR A 53 -13.71 13.86 1.54
N GLU A 54 -13.44 13.85 2.85
CA GLU A 54 -12.24 14.46 3.43
C GLU A 54 -10.96 13.66 3.13
N ILE A 55 -11.00 12.33 3.30
CA ILE A 55 -9.80 11.50 3.25
C ILE A 55 -9.38 11.10 1.83
N CYS A 56 -10.33 11.02 0.90
CA CYS A 56 -10.07 10.54 -0.45
C CYS A 56 -9.03 11.37 -1.22
N PRO A 57 -9.07 12.72 -1.20
CA PRO A 57 -8.01 13.54 -1.79
C PRO A 57 -6.62 13.22 -1.21
N ILE A 58 -6.53 12.93 0.09
CA ILE A 58 -5.27 12.60 0.76
C ILE A 58 -4.71 11.28 0.25
N PHE A 59 -5.55 10.26 0.11
CA PHE A 59 -5.16 8.97 -0.48
C PHE A 59 -4.69 9.09 -1.92
N ILE A 60 -5.45 9.81 -2.76
CA ILE A 60 -5.10 9.98 -4.16
C ILE A 60 -3.77 10.72 -4.29
N ASN A 61 -3.56 11.78 -3.50
CA ASN A 61 -2.30 12.52 -3.49
C ASN A 61 -1.12 11.65 -3.01
N ALA A 62 -1.34 10.78 -2.01
CA ALA A 62 -0.31 9.85 -1.53
C ALA A 62 0.12 8.85 -2.62
N LEU A 63 -0.84 8.31 -3.38
CA LEU A 63 -0.57 7.40 -4.49
C LEU A 63 0.17 8.10 -5.63
N GLN A 64 -0.25 9.31 -6.00
CA GLN A 64 0.43 10.13 -7.02
C GLN A 64 1.85 10.52 -6.59
N CYS A 65 2.05 10.85 -5.30
CA CYS A 65 3.38 11.10 -4.76
C CYS A 65 4.28 9.88 -4.90
N LEU A 66 3.77 8.69 -4.56
CA LEU A 66 4.53 7.45 -4.67
C LEU A 66 4.89 7.13 -6.12
N GLU A 67 3.95 7.29 -7.04
CA GLU A 67 4.18 7.09 -8.48
C GLU A 67 5.27 8.04 -8.99
N ASN A 68 5.20 9.34 -8.65
CA ASN A 68 6.22 10.31 -9.01
C ASN A 68 7.59 9.99 -8.42
N PHE A 69 7.63 9.58 -7.14
CA PHE A 69 8.86 9.15 -6.49
C PHE A 69 9.51 7.98 -7.26
N LEU A 70 8.74 6.97 -7.67
CA LEU A 70 9.24 5.82 -8.41
C LEU A 70 9.74 6.19 -9.82
N ASN A 71 9.11 7.17 -10.47
CA ASN A 71 9.56 7.69 -11.76
C ASN A 71 10.87 8.48 -11.66
N GLU A 72 11.09 9.19 -10.55
CA GLU A 72 12.28 10.02 -10.32
C GLU A 72 13.48 9.23 -9.77
N CYS A 73 13.23 8.04 -9.21
CA CYS A 73 14.21 7.19 -8.54
C CYS A 73 14.42 5.85 -9.27
N PRO A 74 15.19 5.84 -10.38
CA PRO A 74 15.42 4.63 -11.19
C PRO A 74 16.21 3.54 -10.45
N GLU A 75 16.86 3.83 -9.32
CA GLU A 75 17.48 2.80 -8.48
C GLU A 75 16.44 1.89 -7.79
N GLU A 76 15.19 2.36 -7.66
CA GLU A 76 14.03 1.58 -7.22
C GLU A 76 13.34 0.89 -8.41
N ASP A 77 14.08 0.62 -9.48
CA ASP A 77 13.64 0.05 -10.76
C ASP A 77 12.82 -1.24 -10.59
N PHE A 78 13.11 -2.04 -9.57
CA PHE A 78 12.31 -3.21 -9.23
C PHE A 78 10.90 -2.82 -8.76
N LEU A 79 10.78 -1.85 -7.84
CA LEU A 79 9.50 -1.33 -7.38
C LEU A 79 8.76 -0.59 -8.50
N ASN A 80 9.46 0.17 -9.33
CA ASN A 80 8.86 0.88 -10.46
C ASN A 80 8.28 -0.11 -11.50
N ARG A 81 9.06 -1.11 -11.92
CA ARG A 81 8.61 -2.14 -12.87
C ARG A 81 7.48 -3.03 -12.33
N THR A 82 7.41 -3.21 -11.01
CA THR A 82 6.37 -4.02 -10.36
C THR A 82 5.24 -3.18 -9.77
N PHE A 83 5.24 -1.85 -9.97
CA PHE A 83 4.29 -0.97 -9.31
C PHE A 83 2.86 -1.26 -9.72
N GLU A 84 2.59 -1.32 -11.02
CA GLU A 84 1.29 -1.71 -11.59
C GLU A 84 0.86 -3.09 -11.09
N GLU A 85 1.77 -4.06 -11.10
CA GLU A 85 1.48 -5.42 -10.63
C GLU A 85 1.13 -5.47 -9.14
N ARG A 86 1.82 -4.66 -8.32
CA ARG A 86 1.76 -4.71 -6.86
C ARG A 86 0.70 -3.78 -6.26
N TYR A 87 0.47 -2.64 -6.89
CA TYR A 87 -0.36 -1.55 -6.39
C TYR A 87 -1.50 -1.18 -7.33
N GLY A 88 -1.44 -1.51 -8.62
CA GLY A 88 -2.43 -1.07 -9.61
C GLY A 88 -3.87 -1.45 -9.23
N LYS A 89 -4.08 -2.64 -8.66
CA LYS A 89 -5.41 -3.04 -8.15
C LYS A 89 -5.82 -2.28 -6.89
N GLY A 90 -4.89 -2.05 -5.97
CA GLY A 90 -5.09 -1.23 -4.79
C GLY A 90 -5.48 0.20 -5.14
N VAL A 91 -4.73 0.80 -6.08
CA VAL A 91 -4.98 2.12 -6.67
C VAL A 91 -6.38 2.16 -7.29
N SER A 92 -6.72 1.19 -8.13
CA SER A 92 -8.06 1.12 -8.76
C SER A 92 -9.19 1.01 -7.72
N VAL A 93 -9.01 0.24 -6.65
CA VAL A 93 -10.01 0.10 -5.58
C VAL A 93 -10.14 1.38 -4.78
N ILE A 94 -9.04 2.08 -4.49
CA ILE A 94 -9.07 3.39 -3.84
C ILE A 94 -9.81 4.39 -4.74
N HIS A 95 -9.51 4.43 -6.04
CA HIS A 95 -10.23 5.28 -6.98
C HIS A 95 -11.72 4.98 -7.02
N GLU A 96 -12.12 3.71 -7.09
CA GLU A 96 -13.53 3.32 -7.09
C GLU A 96 -14.20 3.71 -5.76
N LEU A 97 -13.60 3.42 -4.60
CA LEU A 97 -14.10 3.81 -3.29
C LEU A 97 -14.26 5.34 -3.16
N CYS A 98 -13.35 6.10 -3.75
CA CYS A 98 -13.34 7.55 -3.70
C CYS A 98 -14.21 8.22 -4.77
N THR A 99 -14.69 7.48 -5.75
CA THR A 99 -15.61 8.00 -6.78
C THR A 99 -17.04 8.00 -6.26
N GLU A 100 -17.66 9.17 -6.20
CA GLU A 100 -19.07 9.29 -5.81
C GLU A 100 -19.98 8.46 -6.73
N GLY A 101 -20.94 7.76 -6.13
CA GLY A 101 -21.90 6.93 -6.86
C GLY A 101 -21.36 5.61 -7.41
N SER A 102 -20.07 5.29 -7.23
CA SER A 102 -19.53 3.98 -7.64
C SER A 102 -20.17 2.82 -6.87
N ASP A 103 -20.20 1.64 -7.48
CA ASP A 103 -20.75 0.44 -6.85
C ASP A 103 -19.97 0.07 -5.57
N LEU A 104 -18.63 0.14 -5.59
CA LEU A 104 -17.83 -0.11 -4.40
C LEU A 104 -18.12 0.90 -3.28
N ARG A 105 -18.16 2.21 -3.58
CA ARG A 105 -18.45 3.23 -2.57
C ARG A 105 -19.83 3.03 -1.97
N ASN A 106 -20.84 2.81 -2.82
CA ASN A 106 -22.21 2.58 -2.36
C ASN A 106 -22.33 1.35 -1.48
N ASN A 107 -21.68 0.24 -1.85
CA ASN A 107 -21.70 -0.97 -1.05
C ASN A 107 -20.91 -0.80 0.25
N TYR A 108 -19.74 -0.16 0.20
CA TYR A 108 -18.96 0.18 1.39
C TYR A 108 -19.77 1.02 2.39
N LEU A 109 -20.42 2.09 1.93
CA LEU A 109 -21.20 2.98 2.79
C LEU A 109 -22.41 2.27 3.41
N LYS A 110 -22.99 1.28 2.72
CA LYS A 110 -24.07 0.44 3.27
C LYS A 110 -23.57 -0.50 4.37
N THR A 111 -22.35 -1.02 4.25
CA THR A 111 -21.82 -2.06 5.16
C THR A 111 -20.97 -1.50 6.30
N SER A 112 -20.31 -0.36 6.08
CA SER A 112 -19.39 0.31 7.01
C SER A 112 -20.03 0.56 8.40
N PRO A 113 -21.28 1.06 8.52
CA PRO A 113 -21.92 1.26 9.83
C PRO A 113 -22.07 -0.03 10.64
N CYS A 114 -22.29 -1.18 9.98
CA CYS A 114 -22.38 -2.47 10.65
C CYS A 114 -21.00 -2.98 11.08
N LEU A 115 -19.95 -2.78 10.27
CA LEU A 115 -18.61 -3.30 10.55
C LEU A 115 -17.87 -2.48 11.62
N LYS A 116 -18.18 -1.18 11.76
CA LYS A 116 -17.50 -0.26 12.67
C LYS A 116 -17.43 -0.74 14.14
N PRO A 117 -18.50 -1.28 14.75
CA PRO A 117 -18.43 -1.84 16.11
C PRO A 117 -17.54 -3.09 16.23
N HIS A 118 -17.31 -3.81 15.13
CA HIS A 118 -16.49 -5.03 15.07
C HIS A 118 -15.06 -4.76 14.62
N ALA A 119 -14.65 -3.49 14.53
CA ALA A 119 -13.33 -3.13 14.03
C ALA A 119 -12.19 -3.72 14.88
N GLY A 120 -12.40 -3.92 16.19
CA GLY A 120 -11.46 -4.63 17.06
C GLY A 120 -11.23 -6.07 16.62
N GLU A 121 -12.32 -6.83 16.44
CA GLU A 121 -12.26 -8.23 15.97
C GLU A 121 -11.64 -8.34 14.57
N LEU A 122 -11.94 -7.38 13.70
CA LEU A 122 -11.35 -7.32 12.35
C LEU A 122 -9.86 -6.97 12.38
N ARG A 123 -9.39 -6.17 13.36
CA ARG A 123 -7.95 -5.95 13.58
C ARG A 123 -7.29 -7.23 14.07
N ASP A 124 -7.93 -7.96 14.97
CA ASP A 124 -7.40 -9.19 15.55
C ASP A 124 -7.29 -10.33 14.51
N CYS A 125 -7.86 -10.14 13.31
CA CYS A 125 -7.60 -10.99 12.15
C CYS A 125 -6.16 -10.90 11.63
N ASN A 126 -5.38 -9.89 12.01
CA ASN A 126 -3.97 -9.81 11.68
C ASN A 126 -3.17 -10.60 12.72
N PRO A 127 -2.62 -11.78 12.38
CA PRO A 127 -1.98 -12.65 13.36
C PRO A 127 -0.71 -12.00 13.90
N SER A 128 -0.50 -12.15 15.21
CA SER A 128 0.74 -11.72 15.87
C SER A 128 1.90 -12.65 15.49
N PHE A 129 3.14 -12.19 15.64
CA PHE A 129 4.33 -13.03 15.41
C PHE A 129 4.26 -14.37 16.18
N GLN A 130 3.74 -14.35 17.41
CA GLN A 130 3.55 -15.55 18.24
C GLN A 130 2.52 -16.53 17.66
N ASP A 131 1.42 -16.03 17.09
CA ASP A 131 0.39 -16.88 16.47
C ASP A 131 0.93 -17.69 15.28
N TYR A 132 2.09 -17.30 14.73
CA TYR A 132 2.75 -18.04 13.64
C TYR A 132 3.73 -19.08 14.14
N GLU A 133 4.51 -18.79 15.19
CA GLU A 133 5.38 -19.79 15.83
C GLU A 133 4.55 -21.01 16.23
N ASP A 134 3.35 -20.77 16.79
CA ASP A 134 2.42 -21.82 17.20
C ASP A 134 1.77 -22.56 16.02
N LEU A 135 1.48 -21.86 14.90
CA LEU A 135 0.80 -22.48 13.75
C LEU A 135 1.74 -23.34 12.89
N PHE A 136 2.99 -22.89 12.74
CA PHE A 136 3.93 -23.46 11.77
C PHE A 136 5.13 -24.14 12.43
N GLY A 137 5.32 -23.99 13.74
CA GLY A 137 6.49 -24.53 14.44
C GLY A 137 7.80 -23.89 13.97
N VAL A 138 7.73 -22.69 13.40
CA VAL A 138 8.87 -21.95 12.83
C VAL A 138 9.28 -20.88 13.84
N ASP A 139 10.54 -20.91 14.28
CA ASP A 139 11.14 -19.78 15.00
C ASP A 139 11.40 -18.67 13.98
N VAL A 140 10.70 -17.54 14.13
CA VAL A 140 10.79 -16.40 13.20
C VAL A 140 12.19 -15.79 13.17
N ASN A 141 13.02 -16.05 14.18
CA ASN A 141 14.43 -15.63 14.22
C ASN A 141 15.35 -16.54 13.39
N LEU A 142 14.86 -17.71 12.97
CA LEU A 142 15.58 -18.68 12.12
C LEU A 142 15.21 -18.56 10.64
N ILE A 143 14.28 -17.66 10.28
CA ILE A 143 13.93 -17.38 8.89
C ILE A 143 15.12 -16.67 8.21
N GLN A 144 16.07 -17.47 7.72
CA GLN A 144 17.29 -16.99 7.06
C GLN A 144 17.21 -17.13 5.53
N GLU A 145 16.29 -17.94 5.00
CA GLU A 145 16.12 -18.17 3.56
C GLU A 145 14.87 -17.48 3.00
N THR A 146 14.99 -17.00 1.76
CA THR A 146 13.96 -16.20 1.09
C THR A 146 12.65 -16.97 0.84
N GLU A 147 12.70 -18.28 0.62
CA GLU A 147 11.51 -19.11 0.37
C GLU A 147 10.58 -19.22 1.60
N ASP A 148 11.17 -19.33 2.79
CA ASP A 148 10.42 -19.37 4.05
C ASP A 148 9.73 -18.02 4.32
N ILE A 149 10.39 -16.89 4.00
CA ILE A 149 9.80 -15.55 4.11
C ILE A 149 8.59 -15.41 3.19
N PHE A 150 8.66 -15.91 1.96
CA PHE A 150 7.55 -15.82 1.01
C PHE A 150 6.38 -16.70 1.43
N THR A 151 6.65 -17.95 1.81
CA THR A 151 5.61 -18.86 2.33
C THR A 151 4.94 -18.30 3.58
N PHE A 152 5.73 -17.70 4.47
CA PHE A 152 5.23 -17.00 5.65
C PHE A 152 4.31 -15.83 5.30
N GLN A 153 4.72 -14.94 4.38
CA GLN A 153 3.90 -13.82 3.93
C GLN A 153 2.61 -14.32 3.26
N CYS A 154 2.70 -15.34 2.40
CA CYS A 154 1.55 -15.96 1.75
C CYS A 154 0.49 -16.44 2.75
N MET A 155 0.90 -17.28 3.70
CA MET A 155 -0.01 -17.90 4.66
C MET A 155 -0.62 -16.88 5.60
N THR A 156 0.17 -15.88 6.01
CA THR A 156 -0.28 -14.73 6.78
C THR A 156 -1.41 -13.99 6.07
N GLU A 157 -1.19 -13.65 4.80
CA GLU A 157 -2.16 -12.91 4.02
C GLU A 157 -3.44 -13.72 3.81
N ILE A 158 -3.35 -15.02 3.48
CA ILE A 158 -4.52 -15.90 3.31
C ILE A 158 -5.32 -16.02 4.61
N LYS A 159 -4.65 -16.26 5.74
CA LYS A 159 -5.31 -16.41 7.06
C LYS A 159 -6.00 -15.10 7.47
N SER A 160 -5.32 -13.97 7.31
CA SER A 160 -5.87 -12.65 7.63
C SER A 160 -7.08 -12.33 6.75
N SER A 161 -6.95 -12.55 5.45
CA SER A 161 -8.01 -12.38 4.44
C SER A 161 -9.24 -13.20 4.78
N GLY A 162 -9.04 -14.50 5.04
CA GLY A 162 -10.11 -15.43 5.38
C GLY A 162 -10.82 -15.03 6.68
N CYS A 163 -10.07 -14.61 7.70
CA CYS A 163 -10.63 -14.09 8.94
C CYS A 163 -11.48 -12.84 8.69
N ILE A 164 -10.96 -11.82 7.99
CA ILE A 164 -11.67 -10.58 7.71
C ILE A 164 -13.00 -10.85 6.98
N VAL A 165 -12.96 -11.69 5.94
CA VAL A 165 -14.15 -12.04 5.15
C VAL A 165 -15.16 -12.82 6.00
N LYS A 166 -14.70 -13.81 6.78
CA LYS A 166 -15.56 -14.63 7.65
C LYS A 166 -16.20 -13.80 8.75
N THR A 167 -15.43 -12.96 9.44
CA THR A 167 -15.91 -12.08 10.50
C THR A 167 -16.91 -11.08 9.95
N SER A 168 -16.64 -10.49 8.78
CA SER A 168 -17.58 -9.60 8.08
C SER A 168 -18.88 -10.32 7.72
N ALA A 169 -18.81 -11.56 7.22
CA ALA A 169 -19.97 -12.37 6.88
C ALA A 169 -20.82 -12.71 8.11
N ASN A 170 -20.18 -13.11 9.21
CA ASN A 170 -20.85 -13.54 10.43
C ASN A 170 -21.62 -12.41 11.10
N HIS A 171 -21.05 -11.20 11.14
CA HIS A 171 -21.66 -10.06 11.82
C HIS A 171 -22.57 -9.24 10.91
N CYS A 172 -22.18 -9.05 9.64
CA CYS A 172 -22.80 -8.07 8.75
C CYS A 172 -23.30 -8.65 7.42
N GLY A 173 -23.20 -9.97 7.23
CA GLY A 173 -23.73 -10.68 6.07
C GLY A 173 -22.83 -10.64 4.83
N ILE A 174 -23.29 -11.30 3.78
CA ILE A 174 -22.51 -11.56 2.54
C ILE A 174 -22.11 -10.27 1.82
N ALA A 175 -22.94 -9.23 1.86
CA ALA A 175 -22.61 -7.94 1.24
C ALA A 175 -21.36 -7.30 1.89
N ALA A 176 -21.28 -7.31 3.23
CA ALA A 176 -20.11 -6.82 3.96
C ALA A 176 -18.87 -7.68 3.66
N ALA A 177 -19.03 -9.01 3.63
CA ALA A 177 -17.97 -9.94 3.24
C ALA A 177 -17.44 -9.67 1.82
N THR A 178 -18.33 -9.32 0.89
CA THR A 178 -17.96 -9.00 -0.51
C THR A 178 -17.13 -7.72 -0.57
N VAL A 179 -17.54 -6.66 0.15
CA VAL A 179 -16.76 -5.41 0.23
C VAL A 179 -15.39 -5.67 0.84
N ALA A 180 -15.35 -6.40 1.95
CA ALA A 180 -14.12 -6.75 2.64
C ALA A 180 -13.17 -7.56 1.74
N PHE A 181 -13.69 -8.56 1.03
CA PHE A 181 -12.93 -9.38 0.08
C PHE A 181 -12.34 -8.56 -1.06
N ARG A 182 -13.10 -7.60 -1.62
CA ARG A 182 -12.58 -6.69 -2.67
C ARG A 182 -11.44 -5.81 -2.15
N GLY A 183 -11.57 -5.26 -0.94
CA GLY A 183 -10.50 -4.50 -0.30
C GLY A 183 -9.25 -5.34 -0.09
N VAL A 184 -9.41 -6.51 0.53
CA VAL A 184 -8.36 -7.50 0.78
C VAL A 184 -7.62 -7.86 -0.51
N ILE A 185 -8.30 -8.36 -1.55
CA ILE A 185 -7.62 -8.75 -2.81
C ILE A 185 -6.86 -7.59 -3.44
N ALA A 186 -7.38 -6.37 -3.36
CA ALA A 186 -6.77 -5.22 -4.01
C ALA A 186 -5.37 -4.89 -3.46
N PHE A 187 -5.13 -5.15 -2.17
CA PHE A 187 -3.83 -4.92 -1.52
C PHE A 187 -2.97 -6.17 -1.40
N HIS A 188 -3.54 -7.36 -1.69
CA HIS A 188 -2.84 -8.64 -1.60
C HIS A 188 -2.30 -9.17 -2.93
N GLN A 189 -2.56 -8.54 -4.07
CA GLN A 189 -1.90 -8.95 -5.32
C GLN A 189 -0.46 -8.47 -5.40
N ARG A 190 0.42 -9.04 -4.56
CA ARG A 190 1.86 -8.98 -4.80
C ARG A 190 2.20 -9.98 -5.92
N PRO A 191 3.22 -9.74 -6.76
CA PRO A 191 3.70 -10.75 -7.72
C PRO A 191 4.04 -12.12 -7.08
N HIS A 192 4.27 -12.16 -5.77
CA HIS A 192 4.47 -13.39 -5.00
C HIS A 192 3.18 -14.17 -4.67
N THR A 193 1.99 -13.57 -4.80
CA THR A 193 0.73 -14.31 -4.57
C THR A 193 0.47 -15.39 -5.60
N ARG A 194 1.05 -15.27 -6.80
CA ARG A 194 1.04 -16.36 -7.78
C ARG A 194 1.72 -17.61 -7.22
N TYR A 195 2.84 -17.44 -6.51
CA TYR A 195 3.53 -18.53 -5.83
C TYR A 195 2.72 -19.11 -4.65
N CYS A 196 1.92 -18.29 -3.96
CA CYS A 196 1.08 -18.77 -2.86
C CYS A 196 -0.03 -19.75 -3.30
N PHE A 197 -0.44 -19.73 -4.57
CA PHE A 197 -1.49 -20.60 -5.13
C PHE A 197 -0.95 -21.70 -6.07
N GLU A 198 0.36 -21.70 -6.33
CA GLU A 198 1.05 -22.68 -7.19
C GLU A 198 1.90 -23.70 -6.37
N MET A 199 1.91 -23.61 -5.03
CA MET A 199 2.41 -24.62 -4.09
C MET A 199 1.30 -25.57 -3.65
#